data_AF-A0A3M2A3M4-F1
#
_entry.id   AF-A0A3M2A3M4-F1
#
_cell.length_a   1.000
_cell.length_b   1.000
_cell.length_c   1.000
_cell.angle_alpha   90.00
_cell.angle_beta   90.00
_cell.angle_gamma   90.00
#
_symmetry.space_group_name_H-M   'P 1'
#
loop_
_entity.id
_entity.type
_entity.pdbx_description
1 polymer ?
#
loop_
_entity_poly.entity_id
_entity_poly.type
_entity_poly.pdbx_seq_one_letter_code
_entity_poly.pdbx_strand_id
1 'polypeptide(L)'
;MPVDATEAEKIIAYLRRWAGWDQVPDGIMQDLARGAEILEVQRRRSIFRRGEPGPGLFLVRSGEFKLSLISSEGREQILYLAEPGKLISEGFLPRDVQCAASAFAMSDGSVYRFESSHVLALIGRSEALARALMRHMAFRTNRLIDLVLDLSLRSVQRRLAAFLYTLATRHGAEPGKPCVIPRELDMNTVAARLGTVREEISRAMNRMQREGILKLSRHEIEVLDLDGLERITYE
;
A
#
# COMPACT_ATOMS: atom_id res chain seq x y z
N MET A 1 -6.33 23.69 1.65
CA MET A 1 -7.64 24.32 1.35
C MET A 1 -8.72 23.34 1.76
N PRO A 2 -9.76 23.78 2.50
CA PRO A 2 -10.89 22.91 2.82
C PRO A 2 -11.51 22.34 1.54
N VAL A 3 -11.96 21.09 1.61
CA VAL A 3 -12.61 20.45 0.46
C VAL A 3 -13.98 21.07 0.17
N ASP A 4 -14.35 21.14 -1.11
CA ASP A 4 -15.71 21.49 -1.53
C ASP A 4 -16.66 20.28 -1.43
N ALA A 5 -17.94 20.48 -1.77
CA ALA A 5 -18.95 19.43 -1.73
C ALA A 5 -18.62 18.23 -2.65
N THR A 6 -18.05 18.49 -3.82
CA THR A 6 -17.69 17.44 -4.80
C THR A 6 -16.57 16.56 -4.26
N GLU A 7 -15.55 17.17 -3.66
CA GLU A 7 -14.43 16.47 -3.05
C GLU A 7 -14.86 15.74 -1.77
N ALA A 8 -15.82 16.29 -1.01
CA ALA A 8 -16.42 15.59 0.12
C ALA A 8 -17.17 14.31 -0.29
N GLU A 9 -17.94 14.35 -1.38
CA GLU A 9 -18.60 13.16 -1.94
C GLU A 9 -17.59 12.09 -2.37
N LYS A 10 -16.48 12.49 -3.00
CA LYS A 10 -15.39 11.56 -3.38
C LYS A 10 -14.76 10.90 -2.15
N ILE A 11 -14.49 11.65 -1.08
CA ILE A 11 -13.97 11.10 0.18
C ILE A 11 -14.91 10.01 0.71
N ILE A 12 -16.20 10.32 0.81
CA ILE A 12 -17.21 9.38 1.32
C ILE A 12 -17.28 8.13 0.43
N ALA A 13 -17.30 8.32 -0.89
CA ALA A 13 -17.35 7.23 -1.85
C ALA A 13 -16.11 6.32 -1.77
N TYR A 14 -14.91 6.88 -1.55
CA TYR A 14 -13.70 6.09 -1.34
C TYR A 14 -13.75 5.31 -0.03
N LEU A 15 -14.10 5.98 1.06
CA LEU A 15 -14.12 5.36 2.39
C LEU A 15 -15.14 4.21 2.46
N ARG A 16 -16.33 4.37 1.86
CA ARG A 16 -17.37 3.32 1.85
C ARG A 16 -16.99 2.04 1.12
N ARG A 17 -15.92 2.03 0.32
CA ARG A 17 -15.40 0.79 -0.29
C ARG A 17 -14.71 -0.12 0.72
N TRP A 18 -14.35 0.41 1.89
CA TRP A 18 -13.64 -0.33 2.93
C TRP A 18 -14.62 -0.94 3.93
N ALA A 19 -14.35 -2.18 4.33
CA ALA A 19 -15.23 -2.92 5.22
C ALA A 19 -15.45 -2.20 6.56
N GLY A 20 -16.72 -1.95 6.92
CA GLY A 20 -17.13 -1.29 8.16
C GLY A 20 -17.38 0.21 8.00
N TRP A 21 -16.90 0.84 6.92
CA TRP A 21 -17.17 2.26 6.65
C TRP A 21 -18.58 2.52 6.12
N ASP A 22 -19.22 1.48 5.57
CA ASP A 22 -20.63 1.44 5.20
C ASP A 22 -21.58 1.61 6.40
N GLN A 23 -21.12 1.23 7.61
CA GLN A 23 -21.89 1.33 8.85
C GLN A 23 -21.73 2.69 9.55
N VAL A 24 -20.84 3.56 9.07
CA VAL A 24 -20.63 4.89 9.65
C VAL A 24 -21.79 5.81 9.22
N PRO A 25 -22.51 6.44 10.17
CA PRO A 25 -23.64 7.31 9.85
C PRO A 25 -23.27 8.45 8.89
N ASP A 26 -24.17 8.79 7.97
CA ASP A 26 -23.97 9.82 6.95
C ASP A 26 -23.52 11.16 7.53
N GLY A 27 -24.11 11.59 8.65
CA GLY A 27 -23.72 12.83 9.32
C GLY A 27 -22.27 12.82 9.78
N ILE A 28 -21.77 11.69 10.30
CA ILE A 28 -20.37 11.53 10.71
C ILE A 28 -19.45 11.48 9.50
N MET A 29 -19.87 10.82 8.42
CA MET A 29 -19.12 10.78 7.16
C MET A 29 -18.99 12.18 6.54
N GLN A 30 -20.07 12.97 6.57
CA GLN A 30 -20.07 14.36 6.12
C GLN A 30 -19.22 15.26 7.00
N ASP A 31 -19.27 15.10 8.33
CA ASP A 31 -18.40 15.84 9.25
C ASP A 31 -16.92 15.49 9.03
N LEU A 32 -16.60 14.21 8.85
CA LEU A 32 -15.24 13.75 8.55
C LEU A 32 -14.75 14.36 7.23
N ALA A 33 -15.55 14.27 6.17
CA ALA A 33 -15.20 14.80 4.86
C ALA A 33 -15.00 16.32 4.89
N ARG A 34 -15.87 17.08 5.57
CA ARG A 34 -15.74 18.54 5.69
C ARG A 34 -14.49 19.00 6.45
N GLY A 35 -13.98 18.17 7.36
CA GLY A 35 -12.73 18.44 8.06
C GLY A 35 -11.46 18.11 7.26
N ALA A 36 -11.61 17.69 6.00
CA ALA A 36 -10.48 17.34 5.14
C ALA A 36 -9.90 18.56 4.43
N GLU A 37 -8.59 18.54 4.24
CA GLU A 37 -7.88 19.49 3.38
C GLU A 37 -7.11 18.76 2.29
N ILE A 38 -7.05 19.35 1.10
CA ILE A 38 -6.20 18.82 0.03
C ILE A 38 -4.76 19.25 0.27
N LEU A 39 -3.85 18.27 0.26
CA LEU A 39 -2.40 18.45 0.29
C LEU A 39 -1.81 17.91 -1.01
N GLU A 40 -1.23 18.82 -1.80
CA GLU A 40 -0.47 18.48 -3.02
C GLU A 40 0.95 18.04 -2.66
N VAL A 41 1.41 16.96 -3.27
CA VAL A 41 2.71 16.35 -2.97
C VAL A 41 3.42 15.98 -4.28
N GLN A 42 4.56 16.61 -4.52
CA GLN A 42 5.41 16.28 -5.66
C GLN A 42 6.11 14.93 -5.46
N ARG A 43 6.39 14.23 -6.55
CA ARG A 43 7.16 12.99 -6.58
C ARG A 43 8.43 13.11 -5.74
N ARG A 44 8.71 12.06 -4.95
CA ARG A 44 9.81 11.94 -3.97
C ARG A 44 9.71 12.85 -2.74
N ARG A 45 8.70 13.71 -2.61
CA ARG A 45 8.45 14.45 -1.37
C ARG A 45 7.68 13.58 -0.38
N SER A 46 7.91 13.84 0.91
CA SER A 46 7.25 13.14 2.01
C SER A 46 5.96 13.86 2.41
N ILE A 47 4.92 13.09 2.75
CA ILE A 47 3.78 13.59 3.53
C ILE A 47 4.24 13.80 4.97
N PHE A 48 4.95 12.82 5.51
CA PHE A 48 5.54 12.82 6.85
C PHE A 48 6.74 11.88 6.91
N ARG A 49 7.57 12.04 7.94
CA ARG A 49 8.78 11.24 8.14
C ARG A 49 8.73 10.45 9.43
N ARG A 50 9.44 9.33 9.44
CA ARG A 50 9.72 8.55 10.64
C ARG A 50 10.30 9.46 11.73
N GLY A 51 9.79 9.32 12.94
CA GLY A 51 10.20 10.13 14.10
C GLY A 51 9.43 11.45 14.25
N GLU A 52 8.69 11.90 13.24
CA GLU A 52 7.80 13.06 13.37
C GLU A 52 6.54 12.69 14.16
N PRO A 53 5.94 13.65 14.90
CA PRO A 53 4.65 13.43 15.55
C PRO A 53 3.57 13.12 14.50
N GLY A 54 2.57 12.31 14.87
CA GLY A 54 1.48 11.91 13.99
C GLY A 54 0.77 13.10 13.32
N PRO A 55 0.95 13.34 12.01
CA PRO A 55 0.48 14.56 11.35
C PRO A 55 -0.98 14.52 10.89
N GLY A 56 -1.66 13.38 11.07
CA GLY A 56 -3.06 13.20 10.69
C GLY A 56 -3.35 11.85 10.06
N LEU A 57 -4.62 11.62 9.79
CA LEU A 57 -5.08 10.56 8.90
C LEU A 57 -5.02 11.08 7.47
N PHE A 58 -4.60 10.25 6.51
CA PHE A 58 -4.56 10.65 5.11
C PHE A 58 -5.32 9.65 4.23
N LEU A 59 -5.97 10.15 3.18
CA LEU A 59 -6.63 9.38 2.14
C LEU A 59 -6.08 9.81 0.78
N VAL A 60 -5.60 8.86 -0.03
CA VAL A 60 -5.03 9.20 -1.34
C VAL A 60 -6.13 9.69 -2.28
N ARG A 61 -5.94 10.87 -2.85
CA ARG A 61 -6.85 11.48 -3.84
C ARG A 61 -6.40 11.19 -5.27
N SER A 62 -5.12 11.38 -5.56
CA SER A 62 -4.49 11.13 -6.86
C SER A 62 -3.02 10.75 -6.70
N GLY A 63 -2.45 10.07 -7.70
CA GLY A 63 -1.07 9.60 -7.68
C GLY A 63 -0.87 8.35 -6.83
N GLU A 64 0.39 8.00 -6.60
CA GLU A 64 0.80 6.82 -5.86
C GLU A 64 1.72 7.20 -4.71
N PHE A 65 1.53 6.56 -3.55
CA PHE A 65 2.30 6.80 -2.35
C PHE A 65 2.81 5.49 -1.77
N LYS A 66 3.91 5.57 -1.03
CA LYS A 66 4.45 4.44 -0.27
C LYS A 66 4.70 4.82 1.17
N LEU A 67 4.46 3.88 2.06
CA LEU A 67 5.01 3.90 3.42
C LEU A 67 6.28 3.05 3.42
N SER A 68 7.42 3.62 3.83
CA SER A 68 8.69 2.91 3.81
C SER A 68 9.60 3.25 4.99
N LEU A 69 10.50 2.30 5.27
CA LEU A 69 11.64 2.44 6.17
C LEU A 69 12.91 2.51 5.34
N ILE A 70 13.84 3.38 5.72
CA ILE A 70 15.16 3.47 5.10
C ILE A 70 16.19 3.23 6.21
N SER A 71 17.10 2.28 6.00
CA SER A 71 18.20 2.00 6.93
C SER A 71 19.30 3.05 6.83
N SER A 72 20.23 3.06 7.79
CA SER A 72 21.43 3.91 7.75
C SER A 72 22.30 3.67 6.51
N GLU A 73 22.25 2.46 5.95
CA GLU A 73 22.94 2.08 4.71
C GLU A 73 22.16 2.45 3.43
N GLY A 74 21.01 3.12 3.57
CA GLY A 74 20.17 3.51 2.45
C GLY A 74 19.30 2.40 1.86
N ARG A 75 19.23 1.23 2.51
CA ARG A 75 18.31 0.16 2.08
C ARG A 75 16.89 0.54 2.43
N GLU A 76 16.01 0.49 1.44
CA GLU A 76 14.59 0.77 1.62
C GLU A 76 13.79 -0.53 1.79
N GLN A 77 12.88 -0.55 2.76
CA GLN A 77 11.80 -1.53 2.88
C GLN A 77 10.47 -0.81 2.72
N ILE A 78 9.71 -1.17 1.68
CA ILE A 78 8.34 -0.66 1.51
C ILE A 78 7.40 -1.52 2.35
N LEU A 79 6.66 -0.87 3.25
CA LEU A 79 5.66 -1.49 4.13
C LEU A 79 4.27 -1.50 3.48
N TYR A 80 4.00 -0.52 2.61
CA TYR A 80 2.68 -0.34 2.01
C TYR A 80 2.72 0.57 0.79
N LEU A 81 1.84 0.28 -0.16
CA LEU A 81 1.57 1.10 -1.34
C LEU A 81 0.12 1.57 -1.29
N ALA A 82 -0.07 2.88 -1.37
CA ALA A 82 -1.35 3.56 -1.33
C ALA A 82 -1.63 4.24 -2.68
N GLU A 83 -2.75 3.87 -3.28
CA GLU A 83 -3.29 4.39 -4.54
C GLU A 83 -4.62 5.09 -4.23
N PRO A 84 -5.25 5.81 -5.18
CA PRO A 84 -6.47 6.58 -4.92
C PRO A 84 -7.55 5.77 -4.19
N GLY A 85 -8.05 6.36 -3.09
CA GLY A 85 -9.02 5.73 -2.19
C GLY A 85 -8.42 4.88 -1.07
N LYS A 86 -7.10 4.70 -1.00
CA LYS A 86 -6.42 4.04 0.13
C LYS A 86 -6.10 5.00 1.26
N LEU A 87 -6.33 4.55 2.50
CA LEU A 87 -5.93 5.26 3.72
C LEU A 87 -4.45 5.01 4.03
N ILE A 88 -3.80 6.05 4.58
CA ILE A 88 -2.51 6.02 5.25
C ILE A 88 -2.79 6.45 6.70
N SER A 89 -2.91 5.49 7.60
CA SER A 89 -3.30 5.70 9.00
C SER A 89 -2.12 5.80 9.95
N GLU A 90 -0.91 5.49 9.49
CA GLU A 90 0.30 5.48 10.31
C GLU A 90 0.76 6.88 10.73
N GLY A 91 0.17 7.93 10.14
CA GLY A 91 0.27 9.30 10.62
C GLY A 91 -0.78 9.69 11.67
N PHE A 92 -1.81 8.87 11.88
CA PHE A 92 -2.85 9.10 12.88
C PHE A 92 -2.44 8.44 14.19
N LEU A 93 -1.65 9.18 14.97
CA LEU A 93 -1.06 8.70 16.21
C LEU A 93 -1.37 9.67 17.36
N PRO A 94 -1.42 9.16 18.61
CA PRO A 94 -1.36 10.01 19.80
C PRO A 94 -0.14 10.94 19.76
N ARG A 95 -0.23 12.11 20.42
CA ARG A 95 0.82 13.15 20.37
C ARG A 95 2.19 12.67 20.86
N ASP A 96 2.22 11.70 21.76
CA ASP A 96 3.41 11.09 22.35
C ASP A 96 3.96 9.92 21.53
N VAL A 97 3.29 9.52 20.44
CA VAL A 97 3.71 8.43 19.56
C VAL A 97 4.22 9.01 18.23
N GLN A 98 5.45 8.64 17.90
CA GLN A 98 6.10 9.07 16.65
C GLN A 98 5.75 8.14 15.49
N CYS A 99 5.74 8.69 14.28
CA CYS A 99 5.58 7.92 13.05
C CYS A 99 6.66 6.82 12.97
N ALA A 100 6.23 5.56 12.86
CA ALA A 100 7.15 4.43 12.77
C ALA A 100 7.88 4.36 11.41
N ALA A 101 7.28 4.96 10.37
CA ALA A 101 7.78 4.96 9.00
C ALA A 101 7.53 6.32 8.33
N SER A 102 8.09 6.51 7.14
CA SER A 102 7.90 7.72 6.34
C SER A 102 6.93 7.44 5.20
N ALA A 103 6.07 8.40 4.86
CA ALA A 103 5.19 8.32 3.69
C ALA A 103 5.71 9.22 2.57
N PHE A 104 5.92 8.68 1.37
CA PHE A 104 6.47 9.39 0.21
C PHE A 104 5.57 9.27 -1.02
N ALA A 105 5.51 10.34 -1.80
CA ALA A 105 4.92 10.33 -3.13
C ALA A 105 5.84 9.58 -4.12
N MET A 106 5.30 8.59 -4.82
CA MET A 106 5.94 7.89 -5.92
C MET A 106 5.70 8.61 -7.25
N SER A 107 4.60 9.31 -7.40
CA SER A 107 4.27 10.19 -8.53
C SER A 107 3.73 11.52 -8.00
N ASP A 108 3.68 12.55 -8.85
CA ASP A 108 2.98 13.79 -8.46
C ASP A 108 1.52 13.45 -8.17
N GLY A 109 1.02 13.93 -7.04
CA GLY A 109 -0.30 13.54 -6.57
C GLY A 109 -0.78 14.36 -5.38
N SER A 110 -1.93 13.98 -4.85
CA SER A 110 -2.58 14.68 -3.75
C SER A 110 -3.20 13.71 -2.76
N VAL A 111 -3.31 14.15 -1.52
CA VAL A 111 -4.01 13.44 -0.44
C VAL A 111 -5.02 14.36 0.23
N TYR A 112 -6.11 13.78 0.73
CA TYR A 112 -6.93 14.42 1.75
C TYR A 112 -6.26 14.20 3.10
N ARG A 113 -5.97 15.28 3.81
CA ARG A 113 -5.46 15.27 5.19
C ARG A 113 -6.61 15.55 6.14
N PHE A 114 -6.81 14.68 7.11
CA PHE A 114 -7.73 14.87 8.22
C PHE A 114 -6.91 15.13 9.48
N GLU A 115 -7.19 16.24 10.16
CA GLU A 115 -6.49 16.58 11.39
C GLU A 115 -6.82 15.56 12.50
N SER A 116 -5.81 15.09 13.22
CA SER A 116 -5.99 14.03 14.24
C SER A 116 -7.02 14.43 15.31
N SER A 117 -7.01 15.69 15.75
CA SER A 117 -7.98 16.27 16.69
C SER A 117 -9.42 16.11 16.21
N HIS A 118 -9.68 16.42 14.93
CA HIS A 118 -11.01 16.33 14.33
C HIS A 118 -11.48 14.87 14.27
N VAL A 119 -10.62 13.96 13.79
CA VAL A 119 -10.94 12.54 13.73
C VAL A 119 -11.22 11.96 15.12
N LEU A 120 -10.40 12.31 16.13
CA LEU A 120 -10.60 11.86 17.52
C LEU A 120 -11.91 12.37 18.12
N ALA A 121 -12.31 13.61 17.83
CA ALA A 121 -13.59 14.15 18.27
C ALA A 121 -14.77 13.38 17.65
N LEU A 122 -14.67 13.00 16.37
CA LEU A 122 -15.69 12.18 15.70
C LEU A 122 -15.75 10.75 16.22
N ILE A 123 -14.59 10.14 16.55
CA ILE A 123 -14.54 8.84 17.21
C ILE A 123 -15.30 8.87 18.54
N GLY A 124 -15.13 9.93 19.34
CA GLY A 124 -15.87 10.12 20.59
C GLY A 124 -17.38 10.27 20.43
N ARG A 125 -17.85 10.53 19.20
CA ARG A 125 -19.28 10.69 18.84
C ARG A 125 -19.87 9.50 18.08
N SER A 126 -19.04 8.57 17.62
CA SER A 126 -19.47 7.49 16.72
C SER A 126 -18.66 6.23 16.93
N GLU A 127 -19.29 5.25 17.60
CA GLU A 127 -18.73 3.91 17.77
C GLU A 127 -18.49 3.22 16.41
N ALA A 128 -19.36 3.46 15.43
CA ALA A 128 -19.21 2.92 14.08
C ALA A 128 -17.91 3.39 13.41
N LEU A 129 -17.56 4.68 13.54
CA LEU A 129 -16.30 5.21 13.03
C LEU A 129 -15.10 4.59 13.76
N ALA A 130 -15.19 4.48 15.09
CA ALA A 130 -14.14 3.81 15.89
C ALA A 130 -13.90 2.38 15.41
N ARG A 131 -14.98 1.60 15.20
CA ARG A 131 -14.92 0.22 14.70
C ARG A 131 -14.35 0.15 13.29
N ALA A 132 -14.72 1.06 12.38
CA ALA A 132 -14.18 1.10 11.02
C ALA A 132 -12.66 1.33 11.03
N LEU A 133 -12.17 2.26 11.85
CA LEU A 133 -10.74 2.54 12.01
C LEU A 133 -10.00 1.37 12.68
N MET A 134 -10.56 0.78 13.74
CA MET A 134 -9.97 -0.41 14.38
C MET A 134 -9.85 -1.59 13.41
N ARG A 135 -10.87 -1.85 12.59
CA ARG A 135 -10.82 -2.88 11.55
C ARG A 135 -9.72 -2.59 10.53
N HIS A 136 -9.58 -1.33 10.10
CA HIS A 136 -8.51 -0.93 9.22
C HIS A 136 -7.14 -1.19 9.85
N MET A 137 -6.93 -0.76 11.10
CA MET A 137 -5.68 -1.01 11.83
C MET A 137 -5.38 -2.50 12.00
N ALA A 138 -6.37 -3.32 12.37
CA ALA A 138 -6.19 -4.77 12.49
C ALA A 138 -5.77 -5.41 11.16
N PHE A 139 -6.39 -5.01 10.04
CA PHE A 139 -5.98 -5.44 8.71
C PHE A 139 -4.53 -5.04 8.41
N ARG A 140 -4.14 -3.79 8.70
CA ARG A 140 -2.77 -3.29 8.50
C ARG A 140 -1.77 -4.07 9.37
N THR A 141 -2.08 -4.33 10.63
CA THR A 141 -1.23 -5.12 11.54
C THR A 141 -1.02 -6.53 11.04
N ASN A 142 -2.08 -7.23 10.60
CA ASN A 142 -1.93 -8.57 10.03
C ASN A 142 -1.01 -8.56 8.82
N ARG A 143 -1.16 -7.58 7.91
CA ARG A 143 -0.26 -7.44 6.76
C ARG A 143 1.19 -7.16 7.13
N LEU A 144 1.46 -6.48 8.24
CA LEU A 144 2.82 -6.32 8.77
C LEU A 144 3.36 -7.63 9.36
N ILE A 145 2.52 -8.43 10.02
CA ILE A 145 2.89 -9.77 10.51
C ILE A 145 3.25 -10.68 9.34
N ASP A 146 2.43 -10.69 8.27
CA ASP A 146 2.72 -11.46 7.07
C ASP A 146 4.03 -11.01 6.42
N LEU A 147 4.29 -9.70 6.39
CA LEU A 147 5.56 -9.17 5.91
C LEU A 147 6.72 -9.70 6.76
N VAL A 148 6.62 -9.70 8.09
CA VAL A 148 7.66 -10.26 8.97
C VAL A 148 7.91 -11.73 8.65
N LEU A 149 6.85 -12.55 8.52
CA LEU A 149 6.97 -13.95 8.15
C LEU A 149 7.65 -14.13 6.79
N ASP A 150 7.26 -13.33 5.80
CA ASP A 150 7.89 -13.34 4.47
C ASP A 150 9.38 -13.03 4.56
N LEU A 151 9.74 -11.93 5.23
CA LEU A 151 11.13 -11.48 5.33
C LEU A 151 12.00 -12.46 6.13
N SER A 152 11.45 -13.13 7.15
CA SER A 152 12.21 -14.00 8.05
C SER A 152 12.27 -15.46 7.61
N LEU A 153 11.25 -15.97 6.92
CA LEU A 153 11.09 -17.41 6.68
C LEU A 153 11.10 -17.79 5.20
N ARG A 154 10.91 -16.83 4.29
CA ARG A 154 10.84 -17.12 2.84
C ARG A 154 12.07 -16.63 2.09
N SER A 155 12.53 -17.44 1.15
CA SER A 155 13.61 -17.03 0.24
C SER A 155 13.16 -15.87 -0.66
N VAL A 156 14.12 -15.14 -1.24
CA VAL A 156 13.82 -14.09 -2.23
C VAL A 156 13.01 -14.66 -3.41
N GLN A 157 13.35 -15.87 -3.87
CA GLN A 157 12.64 -16.53 -4.96
C GLN A 157 11.17 -16.78 -4.61
N ARG A 158 10.88 -17.30 -3.41
CA ARG A 158 9.50 -17.53 -2.97
C ARG A 158 8.69 -16.24 -2.87
N ARG A 159 9.27 -15.19 -2.27
CA ARG A 159 8.62 -13.87 -2.16
C ARG A 159 8.35 -13.24 -3.54
N LEU A 160 9.28 -13.39 -4.47
CA LEU A 160 9.10 -12.91 -5.83
C LEU A 160 8.04 -13.71 -6.58
N ALA A 161 8.03 -15.04 -6.44
CA ALA A 161 6.99 -15.89 -7.03
C ALA A 161 5.60 -15.50 -6.52
N ALA A 162 5.44 -15.31 -5.20
CA ALA A 162 4.18 -14.88 -4.59
C ALA A 162 3.69 -13.53 -5.14
N PHE A 163 4.61 -12.59 -5.31
CA PHE A 163 4.33 -11.27 -5.88
C PHE A 163 3.89 -11.36 -7.34
N LEU A 164 4.62 -12.12 -8.17
CA LEU A 164 4.29 -12.32 -9.57
C LEU A 164 2.97 -13.09 -9.75
N TYR A 165 2.72 -14.11 -8.92
CA TYR A 165 1.47 -14.87 -8.91
C TYR A 165 0.29 -13.94 -8.62
N THR A 166 0.37 -13.15 -7.54
CA THR A 166 -0.68 -12.17 -7.19
C THR A 166 -0.94 -11.18 -8.33
N LEU A 167 0.11 -10.74 -9.02
CA LEU A 167 0.00 -9.81 -10.13
C LEU A 167 -0.64 -10.49 -11.35
N ALA A 168 -0.23 -11.71 -11.68
CA ALA A 168 -0.82 -12.53 -12.74
C ALA A 168 -2.32 -12.73 -12.51
N THR A 169 -2.74 -13.15 -11.31
CA THR A 169 -4.16 -13.34 -10.98
C THR A 169 -4.97 -12.05 -11.14
N ARG A 170 -4.42 -10.90 -10.76
CA ARG A 170 -5.09 -9.59 -10.96
C ARG A 170 -5.23 -9.21 -12.43
N HIS A 171 -4.31 -9.66 -13.28
CA HIS A 171 -4.38 -9.50 -14.73
C HIS A 171 -5.22 -10.60 -15.42
N GLY A 172 -5.91 -11.45 -14.65
CA GLY A 172 -6.81 -12.48 -15.18
C GLY A 172 -6.10 -13.74 -15.65
N ALA A 173 -4.91 -14.06 -15.12
CA ALA A 173 -4.24 -15.32 -15.41
C ALA A 173 -5.11 -16.52 -15.04
N GLU A 174 -5.14 -17.51 -15.93
CA GLU A 174 -5.82 -18.80 -15.75
C GLU A 174 -4.81 -19.95 -15.91
N PRO A 175 -4.97 -21.07 -15.19
CA PRO A 175 -4.13 -22.25 -15.37
C PRO A 175 -4.10 -22.73 -16.83
N GLY A 176 -2.92 -23.10 -17.31
CA GLY A 176 -2.71 -23.58 -18.68
C GLY A 176 -2.73 -22.51 -19.78
N LYS A 177 -2.91 -21.22 -19.45
CA LYS A 177 -2.81 -20.11 -20.40
C LYS A 177 -1.68 -19.15 -20.00
N PRO A 178 -0.81 -18.75 -20.94
CA PRO A 178 0.18 -17.73 -20.67
C PRO A 178 -0.49 -16.41 -20.27
N CYS A 179 0.06 -15.76 -19.25
CA CYS A 179 -0.39 -14.43 -18.83
C CYS A 179 0.75 -13.43 -18.99
N VAL A 180 0.46 -12.29 -19.62
CA VAL A 180 1.44 -11.21 -19.80
C VAL A 180 1.23 -10.17 -18.71
N ILE A 181 2.28 -9.91 -17.95
CA ILE A 181 2.34 -8.84 -16.97
C ILE A 181 3.19 -7.70 -17.56
N PRO A 182 2.69 -6.46 -17.58
CA PRO A 182 3.48 -5.30 -17.99
C PRO A 182 4.74 -5.16 -17.12
N ARG A 183 5.90 -4.94 -17.74
CA ARG A 183 7.18 -4.77 -17.02
C ARG A 183 7.39 -3.34 -16.50
N GLU A 184 6.37 -2.49 -16.50
CA GLU A 184 6.43 -1.14 -15.90
C GLU A 184 6.71 -1.16 -14.39
N LEU A 185 6.83 -2.35 -13.81
CA LEU A 185 7.39 -2.59 -12.49
C LEU A 185 8.82 -2.04 -12.39
N ASP A 186 8.96 -0.96 -11.64
CA ASP A 186 10.27 -0.51 -11.18
C ASP A 186 10.89 -1.60 -10.27
N MET A 187 11.91 -2.29 -10.78
CA MET A 187 12.58 -3.38 -10.07
C MET A 187 13.22 -2.93 -8.76
N ASN A 188 13.57 -1.65 -8.60
CA ASN A 188 14.04 -1.13 -7.31
C ASN A 188 12.89 -1.08 -6.30
N THR A 189 11.72 -0.63 -6.75
CA THR A 189 10.49 -0.64 -5.94
C THR A 189 10.08 -2.08 -5.59
N VAL A 190 10.16 -3.02 -6.54
CA VAL A 190 9.91 -4.45 -6.27
C VAL A 190 10.91 -5.00 -5.26
N ALA A 191 12.20 -4.73 -5.42
CA ALA A 191 13.23 -5.17 -4.47
C ALA A 191 13.00 -4.60 -3.07
N ALA A 192 12.69 -3.30 -2.97
CA ALA A 192 12.38 -2.64 -1.70
C ALA A 192 11.10 -3.19 -1.05
N ARG A 193 10.08 -3.56 -1.85
CA ARG A 193 8.88 -4.21 -1.33
C ARG A 193 9.16 -5.62 -0.84
N LEU A 194 9.98 -6.37 -1.57
CA LEU A 194 10.35 -7.75 -1.24
C LEU A 194 11.59 -7.82 -0.33
N GLY A 195 11.97 -6.74 0.36
CA GLY A 195 13.07 -6.71 1.32
C GLY A 195 14.36 -7.35 0.81
N THR A 196 14.78 -6.95 -0.39
CA THR A 196 15.97 -7.46 -1.07
C THR A 196 16.57 -6.40 -2.00
N VAL A 197 17.55 -6.79 -2.80
CA VAL A 197 18.21 -5.93 -3.79
C VAL A 197 17.88 -6.38 -5.21
N ARG A 198 18.01 -5.46 -6.17
CA ARG A 198 17.65 -5.69 -7.58
C ARG A 198 18.39 -6.87 -8.20
N GLU A 199 19.63 -7.10 -7.78
CA GLU A 199 20.48 -8.20 -8.24
C GLU A 199 19.89 -9.56 -7.84
N GLU A 200 19.35 -9.67 -6.62
CA GLU A 200 18.71 -10.91 -6.16
C GLU A 200 17.38 -11.16 -6.87
N ILE A 201 16.58 -10.11 -7.10
CA ILE A 201 15.36 -10.21 -7.93
C ILE A 201 15.71 -10.72 -9.34
N SER A 202 16.75 -10.15 -9.97
CA SER A 202 17.19 -10.57 -11.30
C SER A 202 17.67 -12.03 -11.31
N ARG A 203 18.42 -12.45 -10.28
CA ARG A 203 18.84 -13.86 -10.12
C ARG A 203 17.64 -14.80 -9.99
N ALA A 204 16.64 -14.44 -9.18
CA ALA A 204 15.43 -15.23 -9.01
C ALA A 204 14.59 -15.32 -10.29
N MET A 205 14.40 -14.20 -11.02
CA MET A 205 13.71 -14.20 -12.32
C MET A 205 14.43 -15.09 -13.33
N ASN A 206 15.76 -14.98 -13.46
CA ASN A 206 16.54 -15.81 -14.38
C ASN A 206 16.51 -17.30 -14.03
N ARG A 207 16.32 -17.64 -12.74
CA ARG A 207 16.13 -19.03 -12.31
C ARG A 207 14.77 -19.56 -12.78
N MET A 208 13.69 -18.84 -12.48
CA MET A 208 12.33 -19.20 -12.93
C MET A 208 12.22 -19.25 -14.46
N GLN A 209 12.98 -18.41 -15.18
CA GLN A 209 13.06 -18.49 -16.64
C GLN A 209 13.74 -19.78 -17.13
N ARG A 210 14.83 -20.22 -16.48
CA ARG A 210 15.50 -21.49 -16.83
C ARG A 210 14.64 -22.71 -16.50
N GLU A 211 13.78 -22.59 -15.49
CA GLU A 211 12.79 -23.61 -15.10
C GLU A 211 11.56 -23.61 -16.03
N GLY A 212 11.48 -22.71 -17.01
CA GLY A 212 10.37 -22.63 -17.96
C GLY A 212 9.09 -22.01 -17.40
N ILE A 213 9.15 -21.41 -16.20
CA ILE A 213 8.00 -20.82 -15.51
C ILE A 213 7.68 -19.43 -16.05
N LEU A 214 8.73 -18.67 -16.37
CA LEU A 214 8.64 -17.31 -16.89
C LEU A 214 9.36 -17.19 -18.23
N LYS A 215 8.94 -16.24 -19.05
CA LYS A 215 9.72 -15.72 -20.16
C LYS A 215 9.85 -14.22 -20.01
N LEU A 216 11.10 -13.75 -19.93
CA LEU A 216 11.42 -12.36 -19.68
C LEU A 216 11.68 -11.67 -21.03
N SER A 217 10.92 -10.62 -21.32
CA SER A 217 11.20 -9.71 -22.43
C SER A 217 11.61 -8.33 -21.91
N ARG A 218 11.96 -7.43 -22.84
CA ARG A 218 12.32 -6.04 -22.50
C ARG A 218 11.15 -5.26 -21.91
N HIS A 219 9.92 -5.59 -22.30
CA HIS A 219 8.71 -4.82 -21.96
C HIS A 219 7.70 -5.60 -21.11
N GLU A 220 7.86 -6.91 -21.01
CA GLU A 220 6.85 -7.79 -20.42
C GLU A 220 7.50 -8.94 -19.64
N ILE A 221 6.73 -9.47 -18.69
CA ILE A 221 6.99 -10.75 -18.04
C ILE A 221 5.84 -11.67 -18.44
N GLU A 222 6.14 -12.69 -19.23
CA GLU A 222 5.16 -13.70 -19.62
C GLU A 222 5.25 -14.86 -18.62
N VAL A 223 4.16 -15.11 -17.89
CA VAL A 223 4.01 -16.26 -17.00
C VAL A 223 3.57 -17.44 -17.86
N LEU A 224 4.45 -18.41 -18.05
CA LEU A 224 4.22 -19.59 -18.90
C LEU A 224 3.54 -20.73 -18.12
N ASP A 225 3.89 -20.88 -16.85
CA ASP A 225 3.38 -21.92 -15.95
C ASP A 225 2.91 -21.29 -14.63
N LEU A 226 1.61 -21.00 -14.55
CA LEU A 226 0.99 -20.42 -13.36
C LEU A 226 1.03 -21.39 -12.17
N ASP A 227 0.87 -22.69 -12.42
CA ASP A 227 0.86 -23.73 -11.38
C ASP A 227 2.28 -23.92 -10.81
N GLY A 228 3.31 -23.89 -11.66
CA GLY A 228 4.70 -23.87 -11.23
C GLY A 228 5.05 -22.64 -10.40
N LEU A 229 4.52 -21.46 -10.76
CA LEU A 229 4.70 -20.23 -10.00
C LEU A 229 3.99 -20.27 -8.63
N GLU A 230 2.79 -20.84 -8.59
CA GLU A 230 2.05 -21.11 -7.35
C GLU A 230 2.82 -22.07 -6.44
N ARG A 231 3.37 -23.13 -7.02
CA ARG A 231 4.15 -24.13 -6.28
C ARG A 231 5.33 -23.52 -5.56
N ILE A 232 6.12 -22.68 -6.24
CA ILE A 232 7.24 -21.96 -5.62
C ILE A 232 6.75 -21.05 -4.47
N THR A 233 5.52 -20.52 -4.56
CA THR A 233 4.96 -19.64 -3.55
C THR A 233 4.66 -20.38 -2.25
N TYR A 234 4.14 -21.61 -2.32
CA TYR A 234 3.56 -22.32 -1.18
C TYR A 234 4.32 -23.57 -0.72
N GLU A 235 5.18 -24.16 -1.55
CA GLU A 235 5.99 -25.36 -1.25
C GLU A 235 7.44 -25.02 -0.94
#